data_AF-A0A4P6Q065-F1
#
_entry.id   AF-A0A4P6Q065-F1
#
_cell.length_a   1.000
_cell.length_b   1.000
_cell.length_c   1.000
_cell.angle_alpha   90.00
_cell.angle_beta   90.00
_cell.angle_gamma   90.00
#
_symmetry.space_group_name_H-M   'P 1'
#
loop_
_entity.id
_entity.type
_entity.pdbx_description
1 polymer ?
#
loop_
_entity_poly.entity_id
_entity_poly.type
_entity_poly.pdbx_seq_one_letter_code
_entity_poly.pdbx_strand_id
1 'polypeptide(L)' 'MTAEKWTCRLCERPNLDETCGYCGYPLSEQWRLPPLPPLPSPAYSPPGTRRTSDVRGYVLASTTVQELE' A
#
# COMPACT_ATOMS: atom_id res chain seq x y z
N MET A 1 -9.08 -14.64 -21.16
CA MET A 1 -7.76 -14.18 -20.65
C MET A 1 -8.00 -13.07 -19.65
N THR A 2 -7.32 -13.06 -18.50
CA THR A 2 -7.40 -11.95 -17.54
C THR A 2 -6.38 -10.90 -17.97
N ALA A 3 -6.83 -9.77 -18.48
CA ALA A 3 -5.91 -8.75 -18.98
C ALA A 3 -5.15 -8.08 -17.82
N GLU A 4 -3.83 -7.97 -17.96
CA GLU A 4 -2.96 -7.40 -16.93
C GLU A 4 -3.20 -5.89 -16.79
N LYS A 5 -3.37 -5.42 -15.56
CA LYS A 5 -3.42 -3.98 -15.27
C LYS A 5 -2.07 -3.34 -15.57
N TRP A 6 -2.09 -2.34 -16.45
CA TRP A 6 -0.92 -1.55 -16.82
C TRP A 6 -1.20 -0.06 -16.69
N THR A 7 -0.15 0.76 -16.64
CA THR A 7 -0.28 2.22 -16.66
C THR A 7 0.33 2.73 -17.95
N CYS A 8 -0.43 3.52 -18.73
CA CYS A 8 0.05 4.07 -19.99
C CYS A 8 1.05 5.21 -19.74
N ARG A 9 2.23 5.14 -20.36
CA ARG A 9 3.31 6.13 -20.25
C ARG A 9 2.97 7.50 -20.83
N LEU A 10 2.00 7.59 -21.75
CA LEU A 10 1.64 8.84 -22.42
C LEU A 10 0.67 9.71 -21.61
N CYS A 11 -0.24 9.09 -20.85
CA CYS A 11 -1.28 9.79 -20.09
C CYS A 11 -1.29 9.44 -18.60
N GLU A 12 -0.36 8.59 -18.16
CA GLU A 12 -0.17 8.12 -16.78
C GLU A 12 -1.43 7.51 -16.14
N ARG A 13 -2.39 7.08 -16.97
CA ARG A 13 -3.65 6.46 -16.53
C ARG A 13 -3.51 4.94 -16.44
N PRO A 14 -4.12 4.30 -15.42
CA PRO A 14 -4.27 2.86 -15.39
C PRO A 14 -5.25 2.40 -16.47
N ASN A 15 -4.95 1.27 -17.10
CA ASN A 15 -5.72 0.64 -18.16
C ASN A 15 -5.80 -0.87 -17.91
N LEU A 16 -6.87 -1.50 -18.42
CA LEU A 16 -7.11 -2.95 -18.29
C LEU A 16 -7.19 -3.66 -19.65
N ASP A 17 -7.26 -2.92 -20.75
CA ASP A 17 -7.39 -3.47 -22.10
C ASP A 17 -6.05 -3.54 -22.84
N GLU A 18 -6.03 -4.27 -23.96
CA GLU A 18 -4.89 -4.35 -24.89
C GLU A 18 -4.59 -3.03 -25.62
N THR A 19 -5.43 -2.00 -25.43
CA THR A 19 -5.25 -0.65 -25.96
C THR A 19 -5.67 0.38 -24.91
N CYS A 20 -4.94 1.48 -24.79
CA CYS A 20 -5.28 2.54 -23.85
C CYS A 20 -6.54 3.29 -24.29
N GLY A 21 -7.61 3.22 -23.50
CA GLY A 21 -8.89 3.88 -23.83
C GLY A 21 -8.83 5.43 -23.88
N TYR A 22 -7.73 6.04 -23.44
CA TYR A 22 -7.54 7.50 -23.41
C TYR A 22 -6.76 8.04 -24.61
N CYS A 23 -5.76 7.30 -25.10
CA CYS A 23 -4.86 7.76 -26.17
C CYS A 23 -4.81 6.84 -27.39
N GLY A 24 -5.46 5.66 -27.35
CA GLY A 24 -5.52 4.71 -28.47
C GLY A 24 -4.25 3.90 -28.71
N TYR A 25 -3.22 4.02 -27.87
CA TYR A 25 -1.96 3.26 -28.04
C TYR A 25 -2.07 1.84 -27.47
N PRO A 26 -1.52 0.82 -28.16
CA PRO A 26 -1.60 -0.57 -27.73
C PRO A 26 -0.74 -0.85 -26.49
N LEU A 27 -1.07 -1.92 -25.77
CA LEU A 27 -0.26 -2.49 -24.71
C LEU A 27 1.07 -3.01 -25.30
N SER A 28 2.17 -2.33 -24.97
CA SER A 28 3.53 -2.72 -25.32
C SER A 28 4.49 -2.22 -24.25
N GLU A 29 5.64 -2.87 -24.08
CA GLU A 29 6.66 -2.48 -23.09
C GLU A 29 7.15 -1.03 -23.27
N GLN A 30 7.11 -0.50 -24.49
CA GLN A 30 7.48 0.89 -24.80
C GLN A 30 6.47 1.91 -24.20
N TRP A 31 5.20 1.49 -24.09
CA TRP A 31 4.06 2.30 -23.65
C TRP A 31 3.58 1.98 -22.23
N ARG A 32 4.05 0.88 -21.62
CA ARG A 32 3.79 0.50 -20.22
C ARG A 32 4.80 1.18 -19.30
N LEU A 33 4.34 1.89 -18.27
CA LEU A 33 5.21 2.29 -17.17
C LEU A 33 5.64 1.04 -16.38
N PRO A 34 6.90 0.94 -15.95
CA PRO A 34 7.34 -0.15 -15.10
C PRO A 34 6.58 -0.11 -13.76
N PRO A 35 6.34 -1.26 -13.11
CA PRO A 35 5.79 -1.27 -11.77
C PRO A 35 6.74 -0.50 -10.84
N LEU A 36 6.17 0.40 -10.04
CA LEU A 36 6.93 1.05 -8.96
C LEU A 36 7.47 -0.02 -8.01
N PRO A 37 8.73 0.10 -7.53
CA PRO A 37 9.20 -0.79 -6.48
C PRO A 37 8.28 -0.67 -5.26
N PRO A 38 8.06 -1.75 -4.49
CA PRO A 38 7.32 -1.64 -3.25
C PRO A 38 8.00 -0.58 -2.38
N LEU A 39 7.21 0.40 -1.91
CA LEU A 39 7.74 1.34 -0.92
C LEU A 39 8.25 0.52 0.28
N PRO A 40 9.38 0.91 0.90
CA PRO A 40 9.78 0.29 2.14
C PRO A 40 8.62 0.46 3.14
N SER A 41 8.07 -0.66 3.60
CA SER A 41 7.04 -0.66 4.64
C SER A 41 7.50 0.26 5.77
N PRO A 42 6.66 1.18 6.27
CA PRO A 42 7.06 2.05 7.37
C PRO A 42 7.54 1.16 8.51
N ALA A 43 8.83 1.25 8.82
CA ALA A 43 9.42 0.48 9.90
C ALA A 43 8.67 0.86 11.17
N TYR A 44 7.84 -0.08 11.66
CA TYR A 44 6.94 0.14 12.79
C TYR A 44 7.79 0.37 14.02
N SER A 45 8.16 1.63 14.24
CA SER A 45 8.93 2.06 15.39
C SER A 45 8.00 1.89 16.58
N PRO A 46 8.24 0.92 17.49
CA PRO A 46 7.41 0.83 18.68
C PRO A 46 7.49 2.18 19.40
N PRO A 47 6.38 2.72 19.92
CA PRO A 47 6.39 4.01 20.60
C PRO A 47 7.42 3.93 21.73
N GLY A 48 8.47 4.74 21.60
CA GLY A 48 9.63 4.65 22.49
C GLY A 48 9.20 4.88 23.93
N THR A 49 9.14 3.79 24.71
CA THR A 49 8.92 3.85 26.14
C THR A 49 10.02 4.72 26.73
N ARG A 50 9.65 5.92 27.17
CA ARG A 50 10.60 6.87 27.76
C ARG A 50 11.40 6.16 28.85
N ARG A 51 12.72 6.34 28.83
CA ARG A 51 13.56 6.04 30.00
C ARG A 51 13.10 6.92 31.16
N THR A 52 12.28 6.34 32.04
CA THR A 52 12.12 6.77 33.42
C THR A 52 12.14 5.52 34.29
N SER A 53 13.28 5.34 34.94
CA SER A 53 13.58 4.63 36.19
C SER A 53 12.70 3.46 36.65
N ASP A 54 13.41 2.38 36.99
CA ASP A 54 13.29 1.65 38.26
C ASP A 54 11.90 1.63 38.95
N VAL A 55 11.16 0.53 38.75
CA VAL A 55 10.45 -0.28 39.77
C VAL A 55 9.38 -1.15 39.10
N ARG A 56 9.18 -2.38 39.58
CA ARG A 56 8.03 -3.31 39.40
C ARG A 56 7.12 -3.09 38.16
N GLY A 57 7.02 -4.01 37.21
CA GLY A 57 6.70 -5.42 37.44
C GLY A 57 5.18 -5.64 37.57
N TYR A 58 4.62 -6.33 36.55
CA TYR A 58 3.26 -6.91 36.45
C TYR A 58 2.05 -6.02 36.10
N VAL A 59 1.44 -6.34 34.94
CA VAL A 59 -0.02 -6.57 34.71
C VAL A 59 -0.93 -5.31 34.74
N LEU A 60 -1.77 -5.05 33.73
CA LEU A 60 -3.05 -5.72 33.48
C LEU A 60 -3.42 -5.80 31.99
N ALA A 61 -3.83 -6.99 31.54
CA ALA A 61 -4.64 -7.17 30.35
C ALA A 61 -6.12 -7.23 30.76
N SER A 62 -6.89 -6.18 30.42
CA SER A 62 -8.36 -5.99 30.48
C SER A 62 -8.61 -4.54 30.03
N THR A 63 -9.67 -4.15 29.30
CA THR A 63 -11.07 -4.62 29.33
C THR A 63 -11.79 -4.32 27.99
N THR A 64 -12.84 -5.08 27.67
CA THR A 64 -13.88 -4.77 26.65
C THR A 64 -15.09 -4.07 27.32
N VAL A 65 -16.16 -3.60 26.64
CA VAL A 65 -16.70 -3.79 25.28
C VAL A 65 -17.39 -2.50 24.81
N GLN A 66 -17.62 -2.29 23.50
CA GLN A 66 -18.84 -1.58 23.03
C GLN A 66 -19.31 -2.02 21.63
N GLU A 67 -20.32 -2.89 21.61
CA GLU A 67 -21.35 -2.87 20.56
C GLU A 67 -22.50 -1.98 21.03
N LEU A 68 -22.97 -1.14 20.12
CA LEU A 68 -24.27 -0.47 20.00
C LEU A 68 -24.20 0.20 18.59
N GLU A 69 -25.22 0.19 17.73
CA GLU A 69 -26.67 0.05 17.94
C GLU A 69 -27.31 -0.83 16.85
#